data_AF-A0A841WPX9-F1
#
_entry.id   AF-A0A841WPX9-F1
#
_cell.length_a   1.000
_cell.length_b   1.000
_cell.length_c   1.000
_cell.angle_alpha   90.00
_cell.angle_beta   90.00
_cell.angle_gamma   90.00
#
_symmetry.space_group_name_H-M   'P 1'
#
loop_
_entity.id
_entity.type
_entity.pdbx_description
1 polymer ?
#
loop_
_entity_poly.entity_id
_entity_poly.type
_entity_poly.pdbx_seq_one_letter_code
_entity_poly.pdbx_strand_id
1 'polypeptide(L)' 'MSKPDFTSLTRSELRQYILEHREDEEALQIYIDRFQSPNNKVFPAPQTIEDLENFPELHQQHLNQRRNQA' A
#
# COMPACT_ATOMS: atom_id res chain seq x y z
N MET A 1 -18.21 -22.61 7.25
CA MET A 1 -18.42 -21.29 6.63
C MET A 1 -17.75 -21.32 5.26
N SER A 2 -18.43 -20.89 4.20
CA SER A 2 -17.77 -20.71 2.90
C SER A 2 -16.95 -19.43 2.95
N LYS A 3 -15.75 -19.44 2.37
CA LYS A 3 -14.96 -18.21 2.21
C LYS A 3 -15.64 -17.29 1.20
N PRO A 4 -15.58 -15.95 1.39
CA PRO A 4 -16.06 -15.00 0.38
C PRO A 4 -15.13 -15.01 -0.84
N ASP A 5 -15.64 -14.53 -1.98
CA ASP A 5 -14.79 -14.25 -3.15
C ASP A 5 -13.96 -12.99 -2.89
N PHE A 6 -12.71 -13.19 -2.49
CA PHE A 6 -11.79 -12.09 -2.18
C PHE A 6 -11.46 -11.20 -3.38
N THR A 7 -11.67 -11.66 -4.62
CA THR A 7 -11.41 -10.85 -5.82
C THR A 7 -12.49 -9.78 -6.02
N SER A 8 -13.71 -10.06 -5.57
CA SER A 8 -14.86 -9.14 -5.65
C SER A 8 -14.82 -8.03 -4.60
N LEU A 9 -14.08 -8.23 -3.50
CA LEU A 9 -14.02 -7.27 -2.39
C LEU A 9 -13.21 -6.03 -2.74
N THR A 10 -13.71 -4.87 -2.32
CA THR A 10 -12.92 -3.64 -2.27
C THR A 10 -11.74 -3.81 -1.31
N ARG A 11 -10.72 -2.95 -1.46
CA ARG A 11 -9.55 -2.98 -0.58
C ARG A 11 -9.91 -2.78 0.90
N SER A 12 -10.90 -1.94 1.20
CA SER A 12 -11.38 -1.70 2.57
C SER A 12 -12.08 -2.92 3.15
N GLU A 13 -12.93 -3.59 2.36
CA GLU A 13 -13.65 -4.79 2.81
C GLU A 13 -12.71 -5.96 3.04
N LEU A 14 -11.77 -6.21 2.12
CA LEU A 14 -10.76 -7.25 2.29
C LEU A 14 -9.86 -6.98 3.50
N ARG A 15 -9.50 -5.71 3.75
CA ARG A 15 -8.74 -5.32 4.95
C ARG A 15 -9.54 -5.60 6.23
N GLN A 16 -10.83 -5.25 6.26
CA GLN A 16 -11.68 -5.50 7.42
C GLN A 16 -11.79 -7.00 7.70
N TYR A 17 -12.01 -7.81 6.66
CA TYR A 17 -12.06 -9.27 6.76
C TYR A 17 -10.80 -9.83 7.42
N ILE A 18 -9.60 -9.43 6.96
CA ILE A 18 -8.32 -9.91 7.50
C ILE A 18 -8.14 -9.53 8.97
N LEU A 19 -8.61 -8.35 9.39
CA LEU A 19 -8.52 -7.93 10.79
C LEU A 19 -9.38 -8.79 11.72
N GLU A 20 -10.50 -9.30 11.21
CA GLU A 20 -11.41 -10.21 11.90
C GLU A 20 -10.96 -11.68 11.81
N HIS A 21 -10.19 -12.03 10.76
CA HIS A 21 -9.80 -13.40 10.41
C HIS A 21 -8.27 -13.49 10.23
N ARG A 22 -7.52 -13.18 11.30
CA ARG A 22 -6.05 -13.02 11.24
C ARG A 22 -5.29 -14.29 10.84
N GLU A 23 -5.87 -15.46 11.07
CA GLU A 23 -5.30 -16.77 10.73
C GLU A 23 -5.63 -17.21 9.29
N ASP A 24 -6.43 -16.45 8.54
CA ASP A 24 -6.77 -16.77 7.14
C ASP A 24 -5.64 -16.31 6.21
N GLU A 25 -4.60 -17.15 6.10
CA GLU A 25 -3.41 -16.90 5.27
C GLU A 25 -3.76 -16.63 3.80
N GLU A 26 -4.81 -17.25 3.27
CA GLU A 26 -5.26 -17.05 1.89
C GLU A 26 -5.75 -15.62 1.66
N ALA A 27 -6.56 -15.09 2.57
CA ALA A 27 -7.04 -13.71 2.50
C ALA A 27 -5.87 -12.71 2.60
N LEU A 28 -4.90 -13.00 3.48
CA LEU A 28 -3.69 -12.20 3.62
C LEU A 28 -2.85 -12.21 2.34
N GLN A 29 -2.63 -13.38 1.74
CA GLN A 29 -1.85 -13.52 0.51
C GLN A 29 -2.51 -12.73 -0.64
N ILE A 30 -3.82 -12.88 -0.84
CA ILE A 30 -4.56 -12.15 -1.89
C ILE A 30 -4.47 -10.64 -1.67
N TYR A 31 -4.53 -10.18 -0.42
CA TYR A 31 -4.36 -8.76 -0.10
C TYR A 31 -2.95 -8.26 -0.44
N ILE A 32 -1.90 -9.02 -0.11
CA ILE A 32 -0.51 -8.67 -0.43
C ILE A 32 -0.28 -8.66 -1.95
N ASP A 33 -0.80 -9.64 -2.69
CA ASP A 33 -0.60 -9.78 -4.13
C ASP A 33 -1.12 -8.58 -4.92
N ARG A 34 -2.20 -7.93 -4.43
CA ARG A 34 -2.69 -6.65 -5.01
C ARG A 34 -1.62 -5.55 -5.01
N PHE A 35 -0.67 -5.59 -4.08
CA PHE A 35 0.42 -4.61 -3.96
C PHE A 35 1.70 -5.02 -4.71
N GLN A 36 1.78 -6.24 -5.24
CA GLN A 36 2.95 -6.72 -5.99
C GLN A 36 2.89 -6.41 -7.49
N SER A 37 1.85 -5.72 -7.97
CA SER A 37 1.79 -5.30 -9.38
C SER A 37 3.00 -4.43 -9.73
N PRO A 38 3.71 -4.71 -10.84
CA PRO A 38 4.86 -3.91 -11.28
C PRO A 38 4.47 -2.46 -11.64
N ASN A 39 3.17 -2.21 -11.85
CA ASN A 39 2.64 -0.88 -12.11
C ASN A 39 2.31 -0.11 -10.82
N ASN A 40 2.45 -0.73 -9.65
CA ASN A 40 2.18 -0.04 -8.40
C ASN A 40 3.23 1.02 -8.14
N LYS A 41 2.74 2.18 -7.69
CA LYS A 41 3.62 3.28 -7.35
C LYS A 41 4.39 2.95 -6.09
N VAL A 42 5.69 2.70 -6.24
CA VAL A 42 6.62 2.58 -5.12
C VAL A 42 7.05 3.99 -4.71
N PHE A 43 6.93 4.30 -3.42
CA PHE A 43 7.50 5.51 -2.85
C PHE A 43 8.91 5.17 -2.35
N PRO A 44 9.95 5.84 -2.86
CA PRO A 44 11.30 5.56 -2.40
C PRO A 44 11.40 5.87 -0.91
N ALA A 45 12.04 4.96 -0.16
CA ALA A 45 12.40 5.22 1.21
C ALA A 45 13.46 6.34 1.27
N PRO A 46 13.54 7.10 2.37
CA PRO A 46 14.71 7.92 2.70
C PRO A 46 16.00 7.10 2.52
N GLN A 47 17.02 7.67 1.88
CA GLN A 47 18.28 6.98 1.61
C GLN A 47 19.30 7.19 2.74
N THR A 48 19.12 8.24 3.54
CA THR A 48 20.02 8.62 4.64
C THR A 48 19.24 8.97 5.91
N ILE A 49 19.96 9.11 7.03
CA ILE A 49 19.39 9.61 8.30
C ILE A 49 18.96 11.08 8.13
N GLU A 50 19.72 11.88 7.40
CA GLU A 50 19.39 13.27 7.10
C GLU A 50 18.10 13.38 6.28
N ASP A 51 17.86 12.46 5.34
CA ASP A 51 16.59 12.37 4.61
C ASP A 51 15.41 12.04 5.53
N LEU A 52 15.64 11.26 6.59
CA LEU A 52 14.61 10.90 7.56
C LEU A 52 14.23 12.10 8.43
N GLU A 53 15.22 12.88 8.87
CA GLU A 53 15.02 14.10 9.65
C GLU A 53 14.26 15.17 8.85
N ASN A 54 14.48 15.24 7.54
CA ASN A 54 13.86 16.20 6.62
C ASN A 54 12.78 15.57 5.72
N PHE A 55 12.24 14.41 6.11
CA PHE A 55 11.28 13.67 5.30
C PHE A 55 10.02 14.47 4.94
N PRO A 56 9.42 15.28 5.84
CA PRO A 56 8.26 16.10 5.49
C PRO A 56 8.53 17.04 4.30
N GLU A 57 9.66 17.73 4.29
CA GLU A 57 10.07 18.67 3.25
C GLU A 57 10.34 17.95 1.93
N LEU A 58 11.09 16.84 1.97
CA LEU A 58 11.36 16.00 0.81
C LEU A 58 10.07 15.46 0.18
N HIS A 59 9.11 15.04 1.00
CA HIS A 59 7.81 14.58 0.53
C HIS A 59 7.03 15.71 -0.17
N GLN A 60 7.01 16.92 0.41
CA GLN A 60 6.37 18.08 -0.21
C GLN A 60 7.01 18.46 -1.56
N GLN A 61 8.35 18.46 -1.63
CA GLN A 61 9.07 18.70 -2.88
C GLN A 61 8.68 17.68 -3.96
N HIS A 62 8.58 16.40 -3.61
CA HIS A 62 8.15 15.33 -4.52
C HIS A 62 6.72 15.54 -5.04
N LEU A 63 5.79 15.97 -4.17
CA LEU A 63 4.41 16.27 -4.56
C LEU A 63 4.35 17.46 -5.52
N ASN A 64 5.14 18.50 -5.27
CA ASN A 64 5.19 19.70 -6.10
C ASN A 64 5.82 19.45 -7.47
N GLN A 65 6.92 18.69 -7.53
CA GLN A 65 7.53 18.28 -8.81
C GLN A 65 6.52 17.55 -9.70
N ARG A 66 5.69 16.68 -9.11
CA ARG A 66 4.65 15.95 -9.85
C ARG A 66 3.51 16.85 -10.32
N ARG A 67 3.13 17.88 -9.55
CA ARG A 67 2.13 18.86 -9.98
C ARG A 67 2.60 19.68 -11.19
N ASN A 68 3.90 19.95 -11.27
CA ASN A 68 4.47 20.77 -12.35
C ASN A 68 4.79 19.97 -13.63
N GLN A 69 4.68 18.64 -13.58
CA GLN A 69 4.92 17.72 -14.71
C GLN A 69 3.62 17.24 -15.37
N ALA A 70 2.45 17.63 -14.86
CA ALA A 70 1.12 17.30 -15.37
C ALA A 70 0.48 18.53 -16.01
#